data_AF-A0A3R8L9D2-F1
#
_entry.id   AF-A0A3R8L9D2-F1
#
_cell.length_a   1.000
_cell.length_b   1.000
_cell.length_c   1.000
_cell.angle_alpha   90.00
_cell.angle_beta   90.00
_cell.angle_gamma   90.00
#
_symmetry.space_group_name_H-M   'P 1'
#
loop_
_entity.id
_entity.type
_entity.pdbx_description
1 polymer ?
#
loop_
_entity_poly.entity_id
_entity_poly.type
_entity_poly.pdbx_seq_one_letter_code
_entity_poly.pdbx_strand_id
1 'polypeptide(L)'
;MPAIPVIQKTSFRSTKGVTIVELLLIGMIVVLVGLMTLPSFTSGHSDAQEKRVIRNLRQLADAAQLHFIRTGDSMVTLDQLVGPGKAISELPSIAGERYPAVIRRDQTEFIATGSTITNKPVIKYSQ
;
A
#
# COMPACT_ATOMS: atom_id res chain seq x y z
N MET A 1 11.06 -56.62 -48.25
CA MET A 1 10.61 -55.45 -49.04
C MET A 1 9.67 -54.63 -48.16
N PRO A 2 10.02 -53.40 -47.74
CA PRO A 2 9.16 -52.58 -46.90
C PRO A 2 8.07 -51.86 -47.70
N ALA A 3 6.85 -51.80 -47.15
CA ALA A 3 5.69 -51.15 -47.75
C ALA A 3 5.85 -49.62 -47.76
N ILE A 4 5.43 -48.98 -48.86
CA ILE A 4 5.45 -47.53 -49.04
C ILE A 4 4.21 -46.92 -48.37
N PRO A 5 4.33 -45.93 -47.47
CA PRO A 5 3.18 -45.29 -46.86
C PRO A 5 2.49 -44.30 -47.81
N VAL A 6 1.15 -44.31 -47.81
CA VAL A 6 0.28 -43.38 -48.55
C VAL A 6 0.20 -42.05 -47.79
N ILE A 7 0.49 -40.94 -48.47
CA ILE A 7 0.40 -39.59 -47.90
C ILE A 7 -1.08 -39.12 -47.89
N GLN A 8 -1.67 -38.98 -46.71
CA GLN A 8 -3.00 -38.36 -46.58
C GLN A 8 -2.90 -36.84 -46.77
N LYS A 9 -3.68 -36.33 -47.72
CA LYS A 9 -3.87 -34.90 -47.96
C LYS A 9 -4.60 -34.29 -46.76
N THR A 10 -3.89 -33.55 -45.92
CA THR A 10 -4.51 -32.73 -44.87
C THR A 10 -5.37 -31.64 -45.52
N SER A 11 -6.68 -31.65 -45.24
CA SER A 11 -7.58 -30.60 -45.70
C SER A 11 -7.45 -29.38 -44.80
N PHE A 12 -7.01 -28.25 -45.36
CA PHE A 12 -7.05 -26.97 -44.68
C PHE A 12 -8.50 -26.49 -44.58
N ARG A 13 -8.98 -26.27 -43.36
CA ARG A 13 -10.35 -25.83 -43.09
C ARG A 13 -10.45 -24.34 -43.46
N SER A 14 -11.38 -24.00 -44.35
CA SER A 14 -11.62 -22.61 -44.79
C SER A 14 -12.00 -21.75 -43.59
N THR A 15 -11.15 -20.79 -43.25
CA THR A 15 -11.46 -19.75 -42.25
C THR A 15 -12.44 -18.79 -42.91
N LYS A 16 -13.65 -18.66 -42.35
CA LYS A 16 -14.63 -17.68 -42.83
C LYS A 16 -13.97 -16.30 -42.81
N GLY A 17 -14.02 -15.58 -43.93
CA GLY A 17 -13.46 -14.22 -44.03
C GLY A 17 -14.18 -13.30 -43.06
N VAL A 18 -13.42 -12.62 -42.21
CA VAL A 18 -13.95 -11.58 -41.31
C VAL A 18 -14.33 -10.37 -42.16
N THR A 19 -15.52 -9.81 -41.93
CA THR A 19 -15.96 -8.62 -42.65
C THR A 19 -15.23 -7.38 -42.11
N ILE A 20 -15.01 -6.38 -42.97
CA ILE A 20 -14.44 -5.08 -42.53
C ILE A 20 -15.34 -4.45 -41.46
N VAL A 21 -16.66 -4.61 -41.57
CA VAL A 21 -17.64 -4.09 -40.61
C VAL A 21 -17.44 -4.67 -39.22
N GLU A 22 -17.13 -5.96 -39.12
CA GLU A 22 -16.91 -6.63 -37.84
C GLU A 22 -15.66 -6.08 -37.14
N LEU A 23 -14.58 -5.86 -37.90
CA LEU A 23 -13.38 -5.20 -37.37
C LEU A 23 -13.63 -3.74 -36.97
N LEU A 24 -14.49 -3.02 -37.70
CA LEU A 24 -14.86 -1.64 -37.36
C LEU A 24 -15.62 -1.56 -36.03
N LEU A 25 -16.59 -2.46 -35.82
CA LEU A 25 -17.37 -2.49 -34.57
C LEU A 25 -16.51 -2.90 -33.37
N ILE A 26 -15.65 -3.91 -33.54
CA ILE A 26 -14.72 -4.34 -32.48
C ILE A 26 -13.73 -3.22 -32.14
N GLY A 27 -13.16 -2.55 -33.15
CA GLY A 27 -12.25 -1.42 -32.95
C GLY A 27 -12.89 -0.26 -32.21
N MET A 28 -14.13 0.09 -32.56
CA MET A 28 -14.90 1.13 -31.87
C MET A 28 -15.11 0.81 -30.39
N ILE A 29 -15.52 -0.42 -30.06
CA ILE A 29 -15.75 -0.84 -28.67
C ILE A 29 -14.45 -0.83 -27.88
N VAL A 30 -13.34 -1.31 -28.45
CA VAL A 30 -12.03 -1.29 -27.78
C VAL A 30 -11.58 0.14 -27.49
N VAL A 31 -11.78 1.08 -28.41
CA VAL A 31 -11.45 2.50 -28.21
C VAL A 31 -12.34 3.13 -27.12
N LEU A 32 -13.65 2.89 -27.17
CA LEU A 32 -14.61 3.37 -26.16
C LEU A 32 -14.28 2.87 -24.76
N VAL A 33 -14.00 1.56 -24.63
CA VAL A 33 -13.60 0.95 -23.35
C VAL A 33 -12.26 1.52 -22.92
N GLY A 34 -11.27 1.59 -23.80
CA GLY A 34 -9.94 2.13 -23.50
C GLY A 34 -9.94 3.57 -22.97
N LEU A 35 -10.85 4.42 -23.48
CA LEU A 35 -11.06 5.79 -23.00
C LEU A 35 -11.63 5.83 -21.57
N MET A 36 -12.52 4.91 -21.22
CA MET A 36 -13.15 4.85 -19.90
C MET A 36 -12.29 4.13 -18.86
N THR A 37 -11.50 3.15 -19.28
CA THR A 37 -10.72 2.29 -18.38
C THR A 37 -9.33 2.83 -18.06
N LEU A 38 -9.04 4.10 -18.34
CA LEU A 38 -7.77 4.68 -17.92
C LEU A 38 -7.68 4.62 -16.39
N PRO A 39 -6.71 3.88 -15.80
CA PRO A 39 -6.53 3.87 -14.36
C PRO A 39 -6.06 5.26 -13.92
N SER A 40 -6.88 5.94 -13.14
CA SER A 40 -6.51 7.20 -12.49
C SER A 40 -5.45 6.90 -11.43
N PHE A 41 -4.17 6.99 -11.78
CA PHE A 41 -3.06 6.96 -10.82
C PHE A 41 -3.05 8.26 -10.00
N THR A 42 -4.00 8.39 -9.09
CA THR A 42 -4.06 9.53 -8.16
C THR A 42 -3.44 9.09 -6.83
N SER A 43 -2.29 9.69 -6.51
CA SER A 43 -1.77 9.89 -5.14
C SER A 43 -1.60 8.69 -4.20
N GLY A 44 -1.43 7.45 -4.69
CA GLY A 44 -1.20 6.28 -3.81
C GLY A 44 0.01 6.39 -2.87
N HIS A 45 0.96 7.30 -3.16
CA HIS A 45 2.13 7.54 -2.31
C HIS A 45 1.81 8.29 -1.02
N SER A 46 0.94 9.32 -1.05
CA SER A 46 0.57 10.06 0.16
C SER A 46 -0.18 9.18 1.14
N ASP A 47 -1.10 8.37 0.62
CA ASP A 47 -1.93 7.47 1.43
C ASP A 47 -1.10 6.32 2.02
N ALA A 48 -0.12 5.81 1.26
CA ALA A 48 0.81 4.81 1.75
C ALA A 48 1.74 5.38 2.83
N GLN A 49 2.24 6.60 2.65
CA GLN A 49 3.05 7.30 3.66
C GLN A 49 2.24 7.56 4.94
N GLU A 50 1.01 8.06 4.83
CA GLU A 50 0.13 8.30 5.97
C GLU A 50 -0.13 7.00 6.75
N LYS A 51 -0.45 5.90 6.06
CA LYS A 51 -0.66 4.59 6.68
C LYS A 51 0.60 4.06 7.37
N ARG A 52 1.80 4.38 6.86
CA ARG A 52 3.07 4.03 7.52
C ARG A 52 3.30 4.85 8.78
N VAL A 53 3.01 6.15 8.76
CA VAL A 53 3.08 7.00 9.97
C VAL A 53 2.10 6.52 11.03
N ILE A 54 0.86 6.19 10.66
CA ILE A 54 -0.14 5.63 11.58
C ILE A 54 0.33 4.30 12.17
N ARG A 55 0.97 3.45 11.36
CA ARG A 55 1.55 2.19 11.86
C ARG A 55 2.63 2.44 12.90
N ASN A 56 3.52 3.40 12.66
CA ASN A 56 4.56 3.79 13.61
C ASN A 56 3.96 4.33 14.92
N LEU A 57 2.92 5.17 14.83
CA LEU A 57 2.18 5.66 16.00
C LEU A 57 1.51 4.53 16.79
N ARG A 58 0.93 3.54 16.10
CA ARG A 58 0.36 2.35 16.73
C ARG A 58 1.41 1.52 17.46
N GLN A 59 2.54 1.25 16.81
CA GLN A 59 3.65 0.52 17.43
C GLN A 59 4.14 1.23 18.69
N LEU A 60 4.21 2.56 18.65
CA LEU A 60 4.56 3.39 19.78
C LEU A 60 3.55 3.29 20.93
N ALA A 61 2.25 3.31 20.62
CA ALA A 61 1.19 3.14 21.61
C ALA A 61 1.26 1.76 22.29
N ASP A 62 1.41 0.69 21.51
CA ASP A 62 1.50 -0.68 22.02
C ASP A 62 2.74 -0.87 22.91
N ALA A 63 3.88 -0.31 22.51
CA ALA A 63 5.12 -0.33 23.29
C ALA A 63 5.01 0.46 24.60
N ALA A 64 4.38 1.65 24.56
CA ALA A 64 4.13 2.46 25.74
C ALA A 64 3.22 1.73 26.73
N GLN A 65 2.14 1.12 26.23
CA GLN A 65 1.19 0.38 27.05
C GLN A 65 1.84 -0.83 27.72
N LEU A 66 2.66 -1.60 27.00
CA LEU A 66 3.43 -2.69 27.59
C LEU A 66 4.40 -2.19 28.67
N HIS A 67 5.05 -1.04 28.44
CA HIS A 67 5.93 -0.43 29.44
C HIS A 67 5.15 -0.06 30.72
N PHE A 68 3.97 0.53 30.59
CA PHE A 68 3.11 0.88 31.73
C PHE A 68 2.65 -0.35 32.52
N ILE A 69 2.41 -1.48 31.85
CA ILE A 69 2.06 -2.74 32.50
C ILE A 69 3.28 -3.32 33.25
N ARG A 70 4.48 -3.22 32.65
CA ARG A 70 5.70 -3.80 33.23
C ARG A 70 6.27 -2.99 34.40
N THR A 71 6.33 -1.68 34.26
CA THR A 71 7.03 -0.80 35.20
C THR A 71 6.07 -0.13 36.19
N GLY A 72 4.78 -0.06 35.86
CA GLY A 72 3.77 0.61 36.68
C GLY A 72 3.72 2.14 36.50
N ASP A 73 4.66 2.72 35.75
CA ASP A 73 4.73 4.16 35.49
C ASP A 73 3.49 4.70 34.77
N SER A 74 3.25 6.00 34.92
CA SER A 74 2.17 6.73 34.24
C SER A 74 2.67 7.58 33.06
N MET A 75 3.99 7.69 32.90
CA MET A 75 4.65 8.46 31.85
C MET A 75 5.85 7.69 31.31
N VAL A 76 6.08 7.78 30.01
CA VAL A 76 7.25 7.21 29.36
C VAL A 76 7.74 8.15 28.28
N THR A 77 9.05 8.30 28.16
CA THR A 77 9.67 9.13 27.12
C THR A 77 9.94 8.32 25.87
N LEU A 78 9.96 8.97 24.71
CA LEU A 78 10.27 8.31 23.43
C LEU A 78 11.63 7.62 23.48
N ASP A 79 12.62 8.26 24.10
CA ASP A 79 13.96 7.70 24.29
C ASP A 79 13.94 6.40 25.11
N GLN A 80 12.99 6.21 26.03
CA GLN A 80 12.88 4.97 26.80
C GLN A 80 12.21 3.82 26.03
N LEU A 81 11.47 4.14 24.96
CA LEU A 81 10.77 3.16 24.13
C LEU A 81 11.53 2.78 22.87
N VAL A 82 12.28 3.73 22.30
CA VAL A 82 12.96 3.59 21.00
C VAL A 82 14.48 3.51 21.20
N GLY A 83 15.10 2.48 20.63
CA GLY A 83 16.55 2.30 20.62
C GLY A 83 16.97 0.83 20.70
N PRO A 84 18.29 0.55 20.55
CA PRO A 84 18.80 -0.81 20.56
C PRO A 84 18.50 -1.51 21.90
N GLY A 85 17.82 -2.66 21.85
CA GLY A 85 17.43 -3.44 23.02
C GLY A 85 16.17 -2.95 23.76
N LYS A 86 15.44 -1.98 23.19
CA LYS A 86 14.17 -1.47 23.75
C LYS A 86 12.96 -2.09 23.05
N ALA A 87 11.76 -1.67 23.45
CA ALA A 87 10.51 -2.19 22.89
C ALA A 87 10.39 -1.94 21.37
N ILE A 88 10.97 -0.85 20.87
CA ILE A 88 11.06 -0.52 19.45
C ILE A 88 12.53 -0.30 19.10
N SER A 89 13.10 -1.12 18.21
CA SER A 89 14.51 -1.01 17.84
C SER A 89 14.83 0.30 17.11
N GLU A 90 13.99 0.67 16.16
CA GLU A 90 14.13 1.89 15.35
C GLU A 90 12.76 2.42 14.96
N LEU A 91 12.59 3.75 14.95
CA LEU A 91 11.38 4.43 14.51
C LEU A 91 11.72 5.42 13.39
N PRO A 92 11.70 4.98 12.11
CA PRO A 92 12.10 5.84 11.00
C PRO A 92 11.05 6.91 10.71
N SER A 93 11.51 8.13 10.40
CA SER A 93 10.65 9.19 9.86
C SER A 93 10.32 8.89 8.39
N ILE A 94 9.03 8.86 8.04
CA ILE A 94 8.55 8.45 6.72
C ILE A 94 8.37 9.66 5.78
N ALA A 95 7.96 10.79 6.35
CA ALA A 95 7.60 12.03 5.69
C ALA A 95 8.05 13.25 6.50
N GLY A 96 9.18 13.17 7.21
CA GLY A 96 9.74 14.27 8.01
C GLY A 96 8.98 14.56 9.31
N GLU A 97 8.04 13.70 9.69
CA GLU A 97 7.21 13.87 10.87
C GLU A 97 8.00 13.67 12.18
N ARG A 98 7.52 14.34 13.23
CA ARG A 98 8.01 14.23 14.60
C ARG A 98 6.96 13.53 15.46
N TYR A 99 7.40 12.50 16.16
CA TYR A 99 6.63 11.71 17.12
C TYR A 99 6.58 12.40 18.50
N PRO A 100 5.59 12.08 19.34
CA PRO A 100 5.48 12.67 20.67
C PRO A 100 6.68 12.25 21.55
N ALA A 101 7.33 13.23 22.19
CA ALA A 101 8.49 13.00 23.04
C ALA A 101 8.13 12.34 24.39
N VAL A 102 6.91 12.56 24.88
CA VAL A 102 6.38 12.00 26.12
C VAL A 102 5.02 11.41 25.84
N ILE A 103 4.79 10.20 26.35
CA ILE A 103 3.52 9.49 26.26
C ILE A 103 3.02 9.28 27.68
N ARG A 104 1.74 9.57 27.91
CA ARG A 104 1.09 9.37 29.21
C ARG A 104 0.11 8.21 29.14
N ARG A 105 -0.11 7.54 30.27
CA ARG A 105 -1.03 6.40 30.36
C ARG A 105 -2.49 6.76 30.04
N ASP A 106 -2.90 7.99 30.34
CA ASP A 106 -4.24 8.54 30.05
C ASP A 106 -4.39 9.04 28.61
N GLN A 107 -3.33 8.98 27.80
CA GLN A 107 -3.34 9.48 26.43
C GLN A 107 -3.96 8.45 25.49
N THR A 108 -5.13 8.78 24.94
CA THR A 108 -5.81 7.98 23.91
C THR A 108 -5.42 8.40 22.50
N GLU A 109 -4.97 9.65 22.32
CA GLU A 109 -4.58 10.20 21.01
C GLU A 109 -3.07 10.42 20.89
N PHE A 110 -2.47 9.79 19.88
CA PHE A 110 -1.07 9.92 19.51
C PHE A 110 -0.96 10.76 18.24
N ILE A 111 -0.10 11.79 18.27
CA ILE A 111 -0.04 12.81 17.21
C ILE A 111 1.37 12.89 16.66
N ALA A 112 1.50 12.69 15.35
CA ALA A 112 2.70 13.03 14.58
C ALA A 112 2.52 14.41 13.94
N THR A 113 3.51 15.29 14.09
CA THR A 113 3.47 16.68 13.58
C THR A 113 4.57 16.95 12.56
N GLY A 114 4.36 17.92 11.67
CA GLY A 114 5.38 18.33 10.70
C GLY A 114 5.51 17.40 9.49
N SER A 115 4.48 16.60 9.19
CA SER A 115 4.50 15.72 8.04
C SER A 115 4.50 16.52 6.72
N THR A 116 5.34 16.12 5.77
CA THR A 116 5.40 16.73 4.42
C THR A 116 4.35 16.16 3.47
N ILE A 117 3.41 15.35 3.95
CA ILE A 117 2.32 14.82 3.13
C ILE A 117 1.38 15.96 2.75
N THR A 118 1.07 16.07 1.45
CA THR A 118 0.21 17.12 0.88
C THR A 118 -1.09 17.26 1.67
N ASN A 119 -1.39 18.48 2.13
CA ASN A 119 -2.57 18.83 2.92
C ASN A 119 -2.75 18.06 4.25
N LYS A 120 -1.71 17.37 4.75
CA LYS A 120 -1.76 16.59 5.99
C LYS A 120 -0.53 16.85 6.87
N PRO A 121 -0.37 18.07 7.44
CA PRO A 121 0.76 18.39 8.30
C PRO A 121 0.74 17.69 9.66
N VAL A 122 -0.42 17.17 10.07
CA VAL A 122 -0.65 16.48 11.34
C VAL A 122 -1.36 15.16 11.07
N ILE A 123 -0.84 14.07 11.63
CA ILE A 123 -1.40 12.73 11.52
C ILE A 123 -1.72 12.24 12.94
N LYS A 124 -2.96 11.81 13.14
CA LYS A 124 -3.51 11.42 14.44
C LYS A 124 -3.80 9.93 14.46
N TYR A 125 -3.56 9.30 15.59
CA TYR A 125 -3.92 7.92 15.88
C TYR A 125 -4.61 7.86 17.23
N SER A 126 -5.86 7.41 17.28
CA SER A 126 -6.56 7.12 18.53
C SER A 126 -6.53 5.62 18.77
N GLN A 127 -6.20 5.22 20.00
CA GLN A 127 -6.39 3.86 20.49
C GLN A 127 -7.80 3.71 21.09
#